data_AF-A0A663EN72-F1
#
_entry.id   AF-A0A663EN72-F1
#
_cell.length_a   1.000
_cell.length_b   1.000
_cell.length_c   1.000
_cell.angle_alpha   90.00
_cell.angle_beta   90.00
_cell.angle_gamma   90.00
#
_symmetry.space_group_name_H-M   'P 1'
#
loop_
_entity.id
_entity.type
_entity.pdbx_description
1 polymer ?
#
loop_
_entity_poly.entity_id
_entity_poly.type
_entity_poly.pdbx_seq_one_letter_code
_entity_poly.pdbx_strand_id
1 'polypeptide(L)'
;MSAVLDVLWEDRDVRFDISPQQMKMRPGEVLIDCLESVEDTKGNNGDRGRLLVTNLRIIWRSLSLPRVNLSVGYNCIINITTRTANSKLRGQTEALYILTKCNNTRFEFIFTNVVPGSPRLFTSVIAVHRAYETSKMYRDLKLRSALIQNKQLRLLPQEQIYDKINGVWNLSSDQGNLGTFFITNVRIVWHANMNDSFNVSIPYLQIRSIKIRDSKFGLALVIESSQQSGGYVLGFKIDPVEKLQEAVKEINSLHRVYSANPIFGVDYEMEEKPQPLEDLTVEQVQDDVEIESDEHTDAFVAYFADENKLDSVAGEWVALPPLPSARCLFGLGESDNKIYVIAGKDLRTEESLDSVLCYDPVAMKWGEIKKLPIKVYGHATVSNNGLIYCLGGKTDDKKCTNRLFVYNPKKGDWRDLAPMKVARSMFGTAIHKGKIVIAGGVTEEGLTASVEAFDLTTNKWEIMPEFPQERSSISLVTLSGALYAIGGFAMIQLESKEFAPSEVTDIWKYDDEKKEWIGILKEIRYATGASCLATRLNLFKLSKL
;
A
#
# COMPACT_ATOMS: atom_id res chain seq x y z
N MET A 1 21.48 -28.68 -13.73
CA MET A 1 21.14 -28.20 -12.38
C MET A 1 20.85 -26.71 -12.48
N SER A 2 19.60 -26.40 -12.81
CA SER A 2 19.06 -25.04 -12.87
C SER A 2 18.53 -24.67 -11.48
N ALA A 3 19.43 -24.50 -10.52
CA ALA A 3 19.11 -23.73 -9.33
C ALA A 3 19.08 -22.27 -9.80
N VAL A 4 17.85 -21.84 -10.08
CA VAL A 4 17.45 -20.47 -10.35
C VAL A 4 18.31 -19.55 -9.48
N LEU A 5 19.03 -18.61 -10.10
CA LEU A 5 19.44 -17.38 -9.43
C LEU A 5 18.16 -16.87 -8.79
N ASP A 6 17.97 -17.10 -7.48
CA ASP A 6 16.92 -16.44 -6.73
C ASP A 6 17.01 -14.98 -7.11
N VAL A 7 15.97 -14.52 -7.78
CA VAL A 7 15.92 -13.22 -8.41
C VAL A 7 16.32 -12.22 -7.34
N LEU A 8 17.46 -11.53 -7.53
CA LEU A 8 17.98 -10.55 -6.59
C LEU A 8 16.87 -9.55 -6.29
N TRP A 9 16.34 -9.62 -5.08
CA TRP A 9 15.21 -8.84 -4.62
C TRP A 9 15.63 -7.89 -3.49
N GLU A 10 16.71 -8.23 -2.79
CA GLU A 10 17.20 -7.56 -1.60
C GLU A 10 17.39 -6.05 -1.81
N ASP A 11 17.95 -5.62 -2.96
CA ASP A 11 18.11 -4.21 -3.32
C ASP A 11 16.92 -3.63 -4.12
N ARG A 12 16.00 -4.47 -4.62
CA ARG A 12 14.96 -4.10 -5.61
C ARG A 12 13.53 -4.09 -5.10
N ASP A 13 13.29 -4.67 -3.93
CA ASP A 13 11.97 -4.72 -3.30
C ASP A 13 11.99 -4.04 -1.92
N VAL A 14 10.77 -3.74 -1.47
CA VAL A 14 10.45 -3.42 -0.08
C VAL A 14 9.59 -4.57 0.46
N ARG A 15 10.01 -5.18 1.57
CA ARG A 15 9.27 -6.30 2.18
C ARG A 15 9.09 -6.09 3.68
N PHE A 16 8.00 -6.63 4.18
CA PHE A 16 7.59 -6.59 5.58
C PHE A 16 7.52 -8.02 6.11
N ASP A 17 7.78 -8.19 7.39
CA ASP A 17 7.73 -9.45 8.12
C ASP A 17 8.46 -10.59 7.38
N ILE A 18 9.67 -10.28 6.90
CA ILE A 18 10.48 -11.24 6.16
C ILE A 18 10.91 -12.38 7.09
N SER A 19 10.97 -13.58 6.51
CA SER A 19 11.35 -14.79 7.24
C SER A 19 12.80 -14.70 7.77
N PRO A 20 13.16 -15.45 8.82
CA PRO A 20 14.54 -15.54 9.29
C PRO A 20 15.54 -15.97 8.22
N GLN A 21 15.11 -16.76 7.24
CA GLN A 21 15.95 -17.16 6.11
C GLN A 21 16.22 -15.99 5.16
N GLN A 22 15.20 -15.17 4.88
CA GLN A 22 15.33 -13.96 4.06
C GLN A 22 16.10 -12.85 4.75
N MET A 23 16.15 -12.82 6.09
CA MET A 23 16.98 -11.87 6.85
C MET A 23 18.47 -12.18 6.78
N LYS A 24 18.86 -13.44 6.47
CA LYS A 24 20.27 -13.77 6.32
C LYS A 24 20.85 -13.02 5.12
N MET A 25 22.11 -12.61 5.27
CA MET A 25 22.84 -11.98 4.19
C MET A 25 23.02 -12.99 3.06
N ARG A 26 22.65 -12.58 1.85
CA ARG A 26 22.89 -13.38 0.64
C ARG A 26 24.38 -13.40 0.30
N PRO A 27 24.85 -14.33 -0.56
CA PRO A 27 26.19 -14.23 -1.13
C PRO A 27 26.42 -12.85 -1.79
N GLY A 28 27.55 -12.23 -1.47
CA GLY A 28 27.93 -10.87 -1.86
C GLY A 28 27.34 -9.75 -0.99
N GLU A 29 26.33 -10.03 -0.17
CA GLU A 29 25.80 -9.06 0.79
C GLU A 29 26.62 -9.07 2.08
N VAL A 30 26.96 -7.88 2.58
CA VAL A 30 27.76 -7.72 3.80
C VAL A 30 27.10 -6.70 4.73
N LEU A 31 27.17 -6.97 6.03
CA LEU A 31 26.78 -6.02 7.07
C LEU A 31 27.85 -4.95 7.20
N ILE A 32 27.43 -3.70 7.09
CA ILE A 32 28.30 -2.54 7.19
C ILE A 32 28.19 -1.91 8.58
N ASP A 33 26.98 -1.73 9.07
CA ASP A 33 26.73 -1.08 10.35
C ASP A 33 25.50 -1.68 11.06
N CYS A 34 25.46 -1.56 12.38
CA CYS A 34 24.41 -2.07 13.24
C CYS A 34 24.05 -1.02 14.28
N LEU A 35 22.90 -0.40 14.09
CA LEU A 35 22.40 0.65 14.96
C LEU A 35 21.43 0.04 15.98
N GLU A 36 21.87 -0.05 17.22
CA GLU A 36 21.04 -0.51 18.33
C GLU A 36 20.01 0.54 18.73
N SER A 37 18.91 0.09 19.35
CA SER A 37 17.94 0.98 19.99
C SER A 37 17.28 1.99 19.03
N VAL A 38 17.04 1.56 17.79
CA VAL A 38 16.34 2.33 16.77
C VAL A 38 14.86 1.97 16.78
N GLU A 39 14.00 2.96 16.97
CA GLU A 39 12.55 2.82 16.92
C GLU A 39 12.05 3.06 15.50
N ASP A 40 11.10 2.25 15.03
CA ASP A 40 10.33 2.54 13.82
C ASP A 40 9.12 3.39 14.18
N THR A 41 9.26 4.70 14.04
CA THR A 41 8.24 5.67 14.42
C THR A 41 7.02 5.64 13.49
N LYS A 42 7.15 5.10 12.28
CA LYS A 42 6.05 5.11 11.30
C LYS A 42 5.10 3.94 11.53
N GLY A 43 5.63 2.71 11.48
CA GLY A 43 4.81 1.50 11.56
C GLY A 43 4.64 0.97 12.98
N ASN A 44 5.71 1.01 13.77
CA ASN A 44 5.79 0.35 15.08
C ASN A 44 6.19 1.34 16.19
N ASN A 45 5.52 2.50 16.24
CA ASN A 45 5.87 3.57 17.17
C ASN A 45 5.75 3.12 18.64
N GLY A 46 6.80 3.31 19.42
CA GLY A 46 6.94 2.78 20.78
C GLY A 46 7.65 1.43 20.88
N ASP A 47 7.94 0.76 19.77
CA ASP A 47 8.68 -0.50 19.77
C ASP A 47 10.16 -0.27 19.44
N ARG A 48 11.04 -0.85 20.27
CA ARG A 48 12.49 -0.69 20.13
C ARG A 48 13.03 -1.81 19.25
N GLY A 49 13.78 -1.42 18.22
CA GLY A 49 14.40 -2.35 17.29
C GLY A 49 15.89 -2.15 17.12
N ARG A 50 16.44 -2.95 16.20
CA ARG A 50 17.80 -2.85 15.69
C ARG A 50 17.73 -2.59 14.19
N LEU A 51 18.48 -1.60 13.72
CA LEU A 51 18.58 -1.26 12.30
C LEU A 51 19.94 -1.73 11.77
N LEU A 52 19.89 -2.74 10.90
CA LEU A 52 21.05 -3.30 10.20
C LEU A 52 21.20 -2.59 8.87
N VAL A 53 22.41 -2.10 8.60
CA VAL A 53 22.79 -1.43 7.36
C VAL A 53 23.70 -2.37 6.60
N THR A 54 23.24 -2.91 5.48
CA THR A 54 24.03 -3.78 4.61
C THR A 54 24.50 -2.99 3.39
N ASN A 55 25.27 -3.63 2.50
CA ASN A 55 25.65 -3.02 1.22
C ASN A 55 24.51 -2.98 0.16
N LEU A 56 23.36 -3.62 0.40
CA LEU A 56 22.23 -3.69 -0.57
C LEU A 56 20.90 -3.12 -0.05
N ARG A 57 20.69 -3.20 1.26
CA ARG A 57 19.44 -2.84 1.90
C ARG A 57 19.62 -2.46 3.36
N ILE A 58 18.59 -1.84 3.92
CA ILE A 58 18.43 -1.76 5.37
C ILE A 58 17.44 -2.80 5.85
N ILE A 59 17.68 -3.32 7.05
CA ILE A 59 16.77 -4.25 7.73
C ILE A 59 16.52 -3.68 9.12
N TRP A 60 15.26 -3.40 9.44
CA TRP A 60 14.88 -3.11 10.83
C TRP A 60 14.14 -4.31 11.40
N ARG A 61 14.47 -4.67 12.64
CA ARG A 61 13.82 -5.77 13.35
C ARG A 61 13.48 -5.32 14.76
N SER A 62 12.27 -5.63 15.19
CA SER A 62 11.85 -5.43 16.58
C SER A 62 12.65 -6.33 17.54
N LEU A 63 13.07 -5.75 18.67
CA LEU A 63 13.69 -6.49 19.77
C LEU A 63 12.65 -7.20 20.64
N SER A 64 11.42 -6.70 20.69
CA SER A 64 10.33 -7.30 21.47
C SER A 64 9.64 -8.44 20.72
N LEU A 65 9.39 -8.26 19.41
CA LEU A 65 8.71 -9.21 18.54
C LEU A 65 9.48 -9.43 17.24
N PRO A 66 10.48 -10.35 17.22
CA PRO A 66 11.31 -10.63 16.05
C PRO A 66 10.59 -10.90 14.71
N ARG A 67 9.34 -11.38 14.77
CA ARG A 67 8.48 -11.60 13.60
C ARG A 67 8.19 -10.29 12.86
N VAL A 68 8.10 -9.18 13.61
CA VAL A 68 7.89 -7.83 13.08
C VAL A 68 9.22 -7.25 12.63
N ASN A 69 9.38 -7.15 11.33
CA ASN A 69 10.60 -6.63 10.72
C ASN A 69 10.31 -6.06 9.33
N LEU A 70 11.26 -5.31 8.79
CA LEU A 70 11.15 -4.71 7.46
C LEU A 70 12.50 -4.76 6.77
N SER A 71 12.45 -4.80 5.44
CA SER A 71 13.60 -4.87 4.55
C SER A 71 13.38 -3.89 3.40
N VAL A 72 14.23 -2.88 3.31
CA VAL A 72 14.13 -1.81 2.30
C VAL A 72 15.38 -1.83 1.42
N GLY A 73 15.22 -2.27 0.18
CA GLY A 73 16.28 -2.27 -0.82
C GLY A 73 16.66 -0.87 -1.29
N TYR A 74 17.97 -0.63 -1.46
CA TYR A 74 18.46 0.70 -1.82
C TYR A 74 17.98 1.20 -3.19
N ASN A 75 17.76 0.32 -4.17
CA ASN A 75 17.24 0.73 -5.47
C ASN A 75 15.77 1.22 -5.42
N CYS A 76 15.06 0.95 -4.31
CA CYS A 76 13.71 1.46 -4.09
C CYS A 76 13.68 2.86 -3.50
N ILE A 77 14.79 3.36 -2.94
CA ILE A 77 14.81 4.64 -2.22
C ILE A 77 14.78 5.79 -3.24
N ILE A 78 13.80 6.68 -3.10
CA ILE A 78 13.70 7.94 -3.84
C ILE A 78 14.42 9.06 -3.09
N ASN A 79 14.20 9.12 -1.78
CA ASN A 79 14.73 10.20 -0.95
C ASN A 79 15.08 9.68 0.44
N ILE A 80 16.20 10.15 0.97
CA ILE A 80 16.68 9.86 2.32
C ILE A 80 17.11 11.17 2.97
N THR A 81 16.47 11.53 4.08
CA THR A 81 16.76 12.78 4.79
C THR A 81 16.66 12.60 6.28
N THR A 82 17.42 13.37 7.04
CA THR A 82 17.31 13.39 8.49
C THR A 82 16.53 14.63 8.92
N ARG A 83 15.54 14.46 9.80
CA ARG A 83 14.65 15.53 10.32
C ARG A 83 14.27 15.22 11.75
N THR A 84 13.76 16.21 12.48
CA THR A 84 13.19 15.97 13.82
C THR A 84 11.83 15.28 13.71
N ALA A 85 11.62 14.20 14.45
CA ALA A 85 10.33 13.53 14.62
C ALA A 85 9.97 13.38 16.11
N ASN A 86 8.70 13.13 16.40
CA ASN A 86 8.23 12.87 17.76
C ASN A 86 8.20 11.36 18.03
N SER A 87 9.21 10.86 18.73
CA SER A 87 9.30 9.48 19.23
C SER A 87 8.39 9.28 20.44
N LYS A 88 7.70 8.14 20.55
CA LYS A 88 6.94 7.81 21.75
C LYS A 88 7.85 7.48 22.93
N LEU A 89 9.04 6.95 22.66
CA LEU A 89 10.04 6.58 23.67
C LEU A 89 10.87 7.77 24.17
N ARG A 90 11.05 8.82 23.37
CA ARG A 90 12.01 9.91 23.66
C ARG A 90 11.45 11.33 23.49
N GLY A 91 10.27 11.50 22.90
CA GLY A 91 9.77 12.81 22.49
C GLY A 91 10.44 13.33 21.22
N GLN A 92 10.67 14.64 21.10
CA GLN A 92 11.31 15.21 19.92
C GLN A 92 12.77 14.76 19.79
N THR A 93 13.08 14.05 18.70
CA THR A 93 14.42 13.52 18.44
C THR A 93 14.73 13.48 16.95
N GLU A 94 16.01 13.32 16.62
CA GLU A 94 16.47 13.19 15.24
C GLU A 94 16.02 11.83 14.66
N ALA A 95 15.44 11.87 13.46
CA ALA A 95 14.86 10.73 12.78
C ALA A 95 15.29 10.65 11.32
N LEU A 96 15.52 9.44 10.85
CA LEU A 96 15.79 9.13 9.45
C LEU A 96 14.47 8.91 8.71
N TYR A 97 14.20 9.77 7.73
CA TYR A 97 13.08 9.65 6.81
C TYR A 97 13.56 9.00 5.51
N ILE A 98 12.93 7.88 5.14
CA ILE A 98 13.21 7.16 3.90
C ILE A 98 11.94 7.07 3.09
N LEU A 99 11.92 7.74 1.94
CA LEU A 99 10.86 7.63 0.96
C LEU A 99 11.30 6.65 -0.12
N THR A 100 10.44 5.69 -0.44
CA THR A 100 10.68 4.65 -1.44
C THR A 100 9.57 4.60 -2.48
N LYS A 101 9.88 4.01 -3.63
CA LYS A 101 8.89 3.58 -4.61
C LYS A 101 9.23 2.18 -5.10
N CYS A 102 8.31 1.25 -4.89
CA CYS A 102 8.42 -0.14 -5.32
C CYS A 102 7.08 -0.54 -5.96
N ASN A 103 7.11 -1.18 -7.13
CA ASN A 103 5.90 -1.67 -7.82
C ASN A 103 4.78 -0.62 -7.95
N ASN A 104 5.14 0.61 -8.35
CA ASN A 104 4.25 1.79 -8.43
C ASN A 104 3.60 2.24 -7.12
N THR A 105 4.01 1.67 -5.99
CA THR A 105 3.59 2.08 -4.65
C THR A 105 4.70 2.87 -3.99
N ARG A 106 4.35 3.97 -3.32
CA ARG A 106 5.31 4.74 -2.52
C ARG A 106 5.19 4.40 -1.04
N PHE A 107 6.31 4.14 -0.38
CA PHE A 107 6.35 3.93 1.07
C PHE A 107 7.26 4.94 1.77
N GLU A 108 6.90 5.37 2.97
CA GLU A 108 7.66 6.23 3.85
C GLU A 108 7.99 5.46 5.14
N PHE A 109 9.26 5.49 5.54
CA PHE A 109 9.78 4.92 6.77
C PHE A 109 10.39 6.02 7.62
N ILE A 110 10.18 5.94 8.93
CA ILE A 110 10.71 6.92 9.88
C ILE A 110 11.39 6.15 11.01
N PHE A 111 12.70 6.34 11.17
CA PHE A 111 13.48 5.70 12.22
C PHE A 111 14.02 6.71 13.22
N THR A 112 13.70 6.57 14.50
CA THR A 112 14.15 7.46 15.59
C THR A 112 15.23 6.80 16.43
N ASN A 113 16.25 7.56 16.81
CA ASN A 113 17.25 7.09 17.77
C ASN A 113 16.77 7.30 19.21
N VAL A 114 16.62 6.21 19.96
CA VAL A 114 16.20 6.26 21.36
C VAL A 114 17.36 6.61 22.30
N VAL A 115 18.62 6.48 21.87
CA VAL A 115 19.80 6.76 22.71
C VAL A 115 20.15 8.26 22.69
N PRO A 116 20.20 8.95 23.84
CA PRO A 116 20.62 10.34 23.91
C PRO A 116 22.11 10.52 23.61
N GLY A 117 22.45 11.55 22.82
CA GLY A 117 23.84 11.96 22.59
C GLY A 117 24.61 11.21 21.50
N SER A 118 23.95 10.48 20.59
CA SER A 118 24.60 9.91 19.39
C SER A 118 24.24 10.73 18.13
N PRO A 119 25.00 11.80 17.82
CA PRO A 119 24.67 12.77 16.77
C PRO A 119 24.97 12.29 15.34
N ARG A 120 25.45 11.06 15.16
CA ARG A 120 25.86 10.53 13.85
C ARG A 120 25.17 9.22 13.46
N LEU A 121 24.09 8.83 14.16
CA LEU A 121 23.56 7.47 14.05
C LEU A 121 23.20 7.09 12.59
N PHE A 122 22.71 8.02 11.78
CA PHE A 122 22.26 7.71 10.42
C PHE A 122 23.24 8.12 9.31
N THR A 123 24.44 8.61 9.65
CA THR A 123 25.42 9.03 8.62
C THR A 123 25.91 7.85 7.79
N SER A 124 26.07 6.67 8.41
CA SER A 124 26.42 5.43 7.73
C SER A 124 25.35 5.04 6.71
N VAL A 125 24.06 5.08 7.09
CA VAL A 125 22.94 4.77 6.17
C VAL A 125 22.96 5.65 4.92
N ILE A 126 23.13 6.96 5.09
CA ILE A 126 23.16 7.92 3.98
C ILE A 126 24.41 7.73 3.10
N ALA A 127 25.57 7.48 3.72
CA ALA A 127 26.82 7.27 3.01
C ALA A 127 26.82 5.97 2.20
N VAL A 128 26.32 4.87 2.78
CA VAL A 128 26.16 3.58 2.09
C VAL A 128 25.16 3.69 0.95
N HIS A 129 24.00 4.34 1.15
CA HIS A 129 23.05 4.58 0.06
C HIS A 129 23.68 5.40 -1.08
N ARG A 130 24.52 6.40 -0.77
CA ARG A 130 25.25 7.16 -1.78
C ARG A 130 26.26 6.28 -2.53
N ALA A 131 27.03 5.45 -1.82
CA ALA A 131 27.97 4.50 -2.43
C ALA A 131 27.25 3.46 -3.29
N TYR A 132 26.05 3.06 -2.90
CA TYR A 132 25.15 2.29 -3.74
C TYR A 132 24.82 3.09 -5.01
N GLU A 133 24.19 4.25 -4.94
CA GLU A 133 23.79 5.01 -6.14
C GLU A 133 24.92 5.29 -7.15
N THR A 134 26.14 5.57 -6.68
CA THR A 134 27.30 5.86 -7.56
C THR A 134 27.92 4.63 -8.20
N SER A 135 27.63 3.41 -7.71
CA SER A 135 28.20 2.15 -8.19
C SER A 135 27.27 1.33 -9.10
N LYS A 136 26.19 1.92 -9.62
CA LYS A 136 25.20 1.21 -10.47
C LYS A 136 25.78 0.48 -11.69
N MET A 137 26.96 0.87 -12.19
CA MET A 137 27.64 0.21 -13.31
C MET A 137 28.01 -1.26 -13.04
N TYR A 138 28.10 -1.68 -11.77
CA TYR A 138 28.34 -3.08 -11.39
C TYR A 138 27.12 -4.00 -11.57
N ARG A 139 25.91 -3.43 -11.69
CA ARG A 139 24.67 -4.18 -11.54
C ARG A 139 23.56 -3.80 -12.50
N ASP A 140 23.62 -2.64 -13.13
CA ASP A 140 22.65 -2.22 -14.14
C ASP A 140 23.24 -2.32 -15.55
N LEU A 141 22.46 -2.88 -16.48
CA LEU A 141 22.76 -2.86 -17.90
C LEU A 141 22.72 -1.42 -18.41
N LYS A 142 23.74 -1.00 -19.14
CA LYS A 142 23.81 0.34 -19.73
C LYS A 142 24.05 0.30 -21.23
N LEU A 143 23.29 1.11 -21.95
CA LEU A 143 23.44 1.35 -23.38
C LEU A 143 23.97 2.78 -23.57
N ARG A 144 24.88 2.97 -24.51
CA ARG A 144 25.40 4.28 -24.95
C ARG A 144 25.89 5.17 -23.80
N SER A 145 26.71 4.60 -22.91
CA SER A 145 27.26 5.30 -21.75
C SER A 145 28.68 5.79 -22.00
N ALA A 146 29.16 6.73 -21.19
CA ALA A 146 30.54 7.21 -21.26
C ALA A 146 31.51 6.19 -20.63
N LEU A 147 31.76 5.09 -21.35
CA LEU A 147 32.58 3.96 -20.90
C LEU A 147 34.03 4.04 -21.36
N ILE A 148 34.27 4.72 -22.47
CA ILE A 148 35.55 4.69 -23.18
C ILE A 148 36.24 6.05 -23.06
N GLN A 149 37.50 6.03 -22.66
CA GLN A 149 38.37 7.21 -22.62
C GLN A 149 39.67 6.86 -23.35
N ASN A 150 40.05 7.64 -24.36
CA ASN A 150 41.26 7.39 -25.16
C ASN A 150 41.35 5.96 -25.73
N LYS A 151 40.24 5.43 -26.25
CA LYS A 151 40.13 4.03 -26.78
C LYS A 151 40.43 2.93 -25.75
N GLN A 152 40.40 3.25 -24.46
CA GLN A 152 40.49 2.30 -23.36
C GLN A 152 39.21 2.31 -22.53
N LEU A 153 38.89 1.15 -21.94
CA LEU A 153 37.76 1.01 -21.03
C LEU A 153 38.07 1.72 -19.71
N ARG A 154 37.17 2.58 -19.26
CA ARG A 154 37.21 3.17 -17.91
C ARG A 154 36.78 2.11 -16.90
N LEU A 155 37.76 1.62 -16.14
CA LEU A 155 37.55 0.58 -15.14
C LEU A 155 36.83 1.12 -13.91
N LEU A 156 35.95 0.29 -13.36
CA LEU A 156 35.38 0.48 -12.02
C LEU A 156 36.43 0.10 -10.94
N PRO A 157 36.29 0.56 -9.68
CA PRO A 157 37.30 0.35 -8.64
C PRO A 157 37.80 -1.11 -8.44
N GLN A 158 36.90 -2.09 -8.56
CA GLN A 158 37.16 -3.52 -8.37
C GLN A 158 37.12 -4.30 -9.70
N GLU A 159 37.12 -3.59 -10.83
CA GLU A 159 37.04 -4.18 -12.16
C GLU A 159 38.43 -4.45 -12.74
N GLN A 160 38.63 -5.68 -13.21
CA GLN A 160 39.84 -6.13 -13.90
C GLN A 160 39.49 -6.72 -15.26
N ILE A 161 40.24 -6.34 -16.29
CA ILE A 161 40.08 -6.89 -17.64
C ILE A 161 40.76 -8.27 -17.69
N TYR A 162 40.03 -9.27 -18.14
CA TYR A 162 40.52 -10.63 -18.39
C TYR A 162 40.92 -10.79 -19.85
N ASP A 163 40.06 -10.32 -20.77
CA ASP A 163 40.34 -10.39 -22.20
C ASP A 163 39.83 -9.16 -22.96
N LYS A 164 40.49 -8.88 -24.09
CA LYS A 164 40.17 -7.81 -25.04
C LYS A 164 40.21 -8.37 -26.46
N ILE A 165 39.03 -8.48 -27.06
CA ILE A 165 38.86 -9.02 -28.42
C ILE A 165 38.54 -7.86 -29.36
N ASN A 166 39.43 -7.62 -30.33
CA ASN A 166 39.19 -6.63 -31.38
C ASN A 166 38.43 -7.28 -32.56
N GLY A 167 37.68 -6.47 -33.30
CA GLY A 167 37.01 -6.91 -34.52
C GLY A 167 35.69 -7.66 -34.28
N VAL A 168 35.05 -7.43 -33.13
CA VAL A 168 33.79 -8.07 -32.76
C VAL A 168 32.62 -7.29 -33.35
N TRP A 169 31.81 -7.98 -34.15
CA TRP A 169 30.64 -7.40 -34.80
C TRP A 169 29.41 -7.47 -33.89
N ASN A 170 28.73 -6.35 -33.69
CA ASN A 170 27.41 -6.33 -33.07
C ASN A 170 26.33 -6.56 -34.15
N LEU A 171 25.48 -7.57 -33.93
CA LEU A 171 24.44 -8.03 -34.87
C LEU A 171 23.06 -7.43 -34.60
N SER A 172 22.96 -6.43 -33.73
CA SER A 172 21.68 -5.77 -33.38
C SER A 172 21.22 -4.73 -34.42
N SER A 173 22.01 -4.50 -35.47
CA SER A 173 21.73 -3.56 -36.57
C SER A 173 21.97 -4.24 -37.92
N ASP A 174 21.18 -3.88 -38.93
CA ASP A 174 21.16 -4.56 -40.24
C ASP A 174 22.49 -4.54 -41.00
N GLN A 175 23.32 -3.50 -40.79
CA GLN A 175 24.65 -3.38 -41.41
C GLN A 175 25.77 -4.00 -40.58
N GLY A 176 25.49 -4.37 -39.32
CA GLY A 176 26.49 -4.75 -38.32
C GLY A 176 27.41 -3.58 -37.94
N ASN A 177 27.87 -3.55 -36.70
CA ASN A 177 28.88 -2.57 -36.28
C ASN A 177 30.14 -3.27 -35.80
N LEU A 178 31.30 -2.92 -36.37
CA LEU A 178 32.59 -3.44 -35.94
C LEU A 178 33.07 -2.71 -34.68
N GLY A 179 33.48 -3.49 -33.68
CA GLY A 179 33.87 -2.95 -32.38
C GLY A 179 34.93 -3.76 -31.66
N THR A 180 35.15 -3.36 -30.42
CA THR A 180 36.04 -4.01 -29.47
C THR A 180 35.21 -4.52 -28.30
N PHE A 181 35.52 -5.73 -27.86
CA PHE A 181 34.83 -6.46 -26.80
C PHE A 181 35.79 -6.66 -25.63
N PHE A 182 35.35 -6.29 -24.43
CA PHE A 182 36.09 -6.42 -23.18
C PHE A 182 35.35 -7.40 -22.27
N ILE A 183 36.08 -8.39 -21.78
CA ILE A 183 35.61 -9.35 -20.78
C ILE A 183 36.28 -8.96 -19.47
N THR A 184 35.49 -8.60 -18.46
CA THR A 184 36.00 -8.27 -17.12
C THR A 184 35.48 -9.26 -16.09
N ASN A 185 35.91 -9.12 -14.83
CA ASN A 185 35.40 -9.91 -13.70
C ASN A 185 33.98 -9.49 -13.25
N VAL A 186 33.46 -8.34 -13.67
CA VAL A 186 32.14 -7.83 -13.20
C VAL A 186 31.13 -7.64 -14.32
N ARG A 187 31.58 -7.37 -15.55
CA ARG A 187 30.69 -7.10 -16.68
C ARG A 187 31.39 -7.38 -18.00
N ILE A 188 30.57 -7.39 -19.04
CA ILE A 188 31.02 -7.49 -20.42
C ILE A 188 30.74 -6.16 -21.09
N VAL A 189 31.71 -5.62 -21.83
CA VAL A 189 31.56 -4.35 -22.52
C VAL A 189 31.88 -4.51 -24.00
N TRP A 190 31.02 -3.99 -24.86
CA TRP A 190 31.32 -3.84 -26.28
C TRP A 190 31.14 -2.37 -26.68
N HIS A 191 32.05 -1.84 -27.49
CA HIS A 191 31.88 -0.53 -28.13
C HIS A 191 32.28 -0.57 -29.61
N ALA A 192 31.61 0.21 -30.44
CA ALA A 192 31.96 0.37 -31.83
C ALA A 192 33.27 1.17 -31.98
N ASN A 193 34.06 0.83 -33.00
CA ASN A 193 35.35 1.48 -33.25
C ASN A 193 35.21 2.88 -33.86
N MET A 194 34.21 3.06 -34.74
CA MET A 194 33.94 4.33 -35.43
C MET A 194 33.23 5.34 -34.52
N ASN A 195 32.40 4.87 -33.60
CA ASN A 195 31.65 5.70 -32.67
C ASN A 195 31.67 5.07 -31.28
N ASP A 196 32.57 5.54 -30.43
CA ASP A 196 32.74 5.00 -29.08
C ASP A 196 31.49 5.20 -28.20
N SER A 197 30.59 6.13 -28.56
CA SER A 197 29.30 6.32 -27.88
C SER A 197 28.30 5.20 -28.17
N PHE A 198 28.51 4.42 -29.24
CA PHE A 198 27.71 3.24 -29.52
C PHE A 198 28.32 2.02 -28.81
N ASN A 199 27.91 1.83 -27.56
CA ASN A 199 28.42 0.79 -26.69
C ASN A 199 27.31 0.15 -25.84
N VAL A 200 27.63 -1.02 -25.29
CA VAL A 200 26.80 -1.74 -24.34
C VAL A 200 27.68 -2.28 -23.22
N SER A 201 27.21 -2.15 -21.98
CA SER A 201 27.82 -2.72 -20.78
C SER A 201 26.79 -3.61 -20.10
N ILE A 202 27.13 -4.90 -19.97
CA ILE A 202 26.25 -5.96 -19.47
C ILE A 202 26.91 -6.57 -18.23
N PRO A 203 26.49 -6.18 -17.01
CA PRO A 203 26.95 -6.83 -15.80
C PRO A 203 26.58 -8.31 -15.77
N TYR A 204 27.44 -9.17 -15.20
CA TYR A 204 27.15 -10.60 -15.06
C TYR A 204 25.83 -10.84 -14.30
N LEU A 205 25.53 -9.97 -13.33
CA LEU A 205 24.28 -9.99 -12.57
C LEU A 205 23.02 -9.91 -13.46
N GLN A 206 23.11 -9.27 -14.63
CA GLN A 206 21.99 -9.11 -15.56
C GLN A 206 21.96 -10.18 -16.65
N ILE A 207 22.92 -11.09 -16.69
CA ILE A 207 22.99 -12.13 -17.72
C ILE A 207 22.17 -13.33 -17.29
N ARG A 208 21.23 -13.74 -18.14
CA ARG A 208 20.41 -14.95 -17.93
C ARG A 208 21.03 -16.15 -18.61
N SER A 209 21.48 -15.99 -19.85
CA SER A 209 22.10 -17.08 -20.60
C SER A 209 23.11 -16.58 -21.62
N ILE A 210 24.17 -17.37 -21.81
CA ILE A 210 25.24 -17.13 -22.77
C ILE A 210 25.34 -18.38 -23.64
N LYS A 211 25.06 -18.24 -24.93
CA LYS A 211 25.01 -19.39 -25.86
C LYS A 211 25.60 -19.00 -27.21
N ILE A 212 26.06 -20.00 -27.96
CA ILE A 212 26.34 -19.82 -29.39
C ILE A 212 25.05 -20.18 -30.15
N ARG A 213 24.67 -19.35 -31.13
CA ARG A 213 23.55 -19.63 -32.06
C ARG A 213 23.95 -19.29 -33.49
N ASP A 214 23.27 -19.93 -34.43
CA ASP A 214 23.33 -19.56 -35.84
C ASP A 214 22.69 -18.18 -36.07
N SER A 215 23.33 -17.37 -36.91
CA SER A 215 22.85 -16.09 -37.40
C SER A 215 22.96 -16.01 -38.92
N LYS A 216 22.37 -14.97 -39.53
CA LYS A 216 22.52 -14.70 -40.97
C LYS A 216 23.99 -14.54 -41.42
N PHE A 217 24.89 -14.26 -40.48
CA PHE A 217 26.31 -14.00 -40.74
C PHE A 217 27.23 -15.12 -40.22
N GLY A 218 26.68 -16.28 -39.85
CA GLY A 218 27.41 -17.41 -39.25
C GLY A 218 27.14 -17.56 -37.75
N LEU A 219 27.95 -18.37 -37.06
CA LEU A 219 27.84 -18.58 -35.62
C LEU A 219 28.12 -17.28 -34.85
N ALA A 220 27.30 -17.00 -33.84
CA ALA A 220 27.41 -15.80 -33.02
C ALA A 220 27.21 -16.12 -31.53
N LEU A 221 27.92 -15.37 -30.69
CA LEU A 221 27.69 -15.27 -29.26
C LEU A 221 26.36 -14.54 -29.03
N VAL A 222 25.43 -15.18 -28.33
CA VAL A 222 24.15 -14.59 -27.94
C VAL A 222 24.10 -14.50 -26.43
N ILE A 223 23.95 -13.27 -25.94
CA ILE A 223 23.77 -12.95 -24.52
C ILE A 223 22.31 -12.54 -24.33
N GLU A 224 21.59 -13.30 -23.52
CA GLU A 224 20.23 -12.98 -23.11
C GLU A 224 20.28 -12.33 -21.72
N SER A 225 19.72 -11.14 -21.58
CA SER A 225 19.63 -10.47 -20.29
C SER A 225 18.40 -10.93 -19.49
N SER A 226 18.42 -10.66 -18.19
CA SER A 226 17.30 -10.90 -17.27
C SER A 226 16.04 -10.14 -17.73
N GLN A 227 14.86 -10.65 -17.38
CA GLN A 227 13.61 -9.93 -17.64
C GLN A 227 13.55 -8.57 -16.92
N GLN A 228 14.18 -8.48 -15.74
CA GLN A 228 14.29 -7.24 -14.97
C GLN A 228 15.09 -6.14 -15.69
N SER A 229 16.06 -6.53 -16.52
CA SER A 229 16.83 -5.59 -17.35
C SER A 229 16.20 -5.32 -18.71
N GLY A 230 14.99 -5.83 -19.00
CA GLY A 230 14.29 -5.63 -20.27
C GLY A 230 14.38 -6.80 -21.26
N GLY A 231 15.01 -7.92 -20.89
CA GLY A 231 15.02 -9.15 -21.69
C GLY A 231 15.73 -9.01 -23.05
N TYR A 232 16.81 -8.23 -23.11
CA TYR A 232 17.56 -8.00 -24.34
C TYR A 232 18.21 -9.29 -24.85
N VAL A 233 18.22 -9.43 -26.17
CA VAL A 233 18.95 -10.50 -26.88
C VAL A 233 20.05 -9.83 -27.70
N LEU A 234 21.30 -9.95 -27.25
CA LEU A 234 22.45 -9.26 -27.83
C LEU A 234 23.34 -10.26 -28.55
N GLY A 235 23.49 -10.08 -29.87
CA GLY A 235 24.28 -10.95 -30.74
C GLY A 235 25.63 -10.34 -31.11
N PHE A 236 26.70 -11.11 -30.94
CA PHE A 236 28.06 -10.72 -31.29
C PHE A 236 28.73 -11.79 -32.15
N LYS A 237 29.24 -11.41 -33.32
CA LYS A 237 30.05 -12.29 -34.15
C LYS A 237 31.53 -12.02 -33.88
N ILE A 238 32.29 -13.10 -33.68
CA ILE A 238 33.73 -13.10 -33.41
C ILE A 238 34.39 -14.07 -34.39
N ASP A 239 35.38 -13.59 -35.12
CA ASP A 239 36.16 -14.41 -36.06
C ASP A 239 37.62 -14.57 -35.56
N PRO A 240 38.24 -15.75 -35.73
CA PRO A 240 37.66 -16.99 -36.23
C PRO A 240 36.84 -17.72 -35.15
N VAL A 241 36.13 -18.79 -35.52
CA VAL A 241 35.17 -19.51 -34.64
C VAL A 241 35.83 -20.10 -33.40
N GLU A 242 37.12 -20.42 -33.45
CA GLU A 242 37.88 -20.91 -32.29
C GLU A 242 37.92 -19.85 -31.18
N LYS A 243 38.15 -18.58 -31.54
CA LYS A 243 38.12 -17.45 -30.58
C LYS A 243 36.73 -17.21 -30.01
N LEU A 244 35.69 -17.42 -30.82
CA LEU A 244 34.31 -17.34 -30.35
C LEU A 244 34.05 -18.39 -29.25
N GLN A 245 34.51 -19.62 -29.46
CA GLN A 245 34.35 -20.72 -28.49
C GLN A 245 35.16 -20.48 -27.21
N GLU A 246 36.39 -19.99 -27.33
CA GLU A 246 37.23 -19.60 -26.19
C GLU A 246 36.58 -18.49 -25.36
N ALA A 247 36.14 -17.41 -26.00
CA ALA A 247 35.46 -16.30 -25.35
C ALA A 247 34.18 -16.76 -24.62
N VAL A 248 33.34 -17.58 -25.27
CA VAL A 248 32.12 -18.13 -24.63
C VAL A 248 32.46 -18.97 -23.41
N LYS A 249 33.53 -19.79 -23.46
CA LYS A 249 33.97 -20.61 -22.34
C LYS A 249 34.49 -19.77 -21.18
N GLU A 250 35.26 -18.72 -21.47
CA GLU A 250 35.78 -17.78 -20.48
C GLU A 250 34.64 -17.01 -19.80
N ILE A 251 33.75 -16.41 -20.60
CA ILE A 251 32.60 -15.65 -20.09
C ILE A 251 31.70 -16.54 -19.21
N ASN A 252 31.41 -17.78 -19.63
CA ASN A 252 30.62 -18.71 -18.81
C ASN A 252 31.32 -19.07 -17.49
N SER A 253 32.65 -19.20 -17.50
CA SER A 253 33.43 -19.49 -16.30
C SER A 253 33.40 -18.31 -15.33
N LEU A 254 33.65 -17.09 -15.82
CA LEU A 254 33.56 -15.86 -15.03
C LEU A 254 32.15 -15.60 -14.50
N HIS A 255 31.12 -15.78 -15.34
CA HIS A 255 29.73 -15.67 -14.93
C HIS A 255 29.39 -16.65 -13.79
N ARG A 256 29.91 -17.88 -13.84
CA ARG A 256 29.72 -18.89 -12.79
C ARG A 256 30.41 -18.50 -11.49
N VAL A 257 31.65 -18.02 -11.56
CA VAL A 257 32.42 -17.54 -10.39
C VAL A 257 31.72 -16.32 -9.77
N TYR A 258 31.34 -15.35 -10.58
CA TYR A 258 30.61 -14.16 -10.15
C TYR A 258 29.27 -14.52 -9.50
N SER A 259 28.52 -15.47 -10.07
CA SER A 259 27.23 -15.90 -9.52
C SER A 259 27.34 -16.57 -8.14
N ALA A 260 28.50 -17.16 -7.81
CA ALA A 260 28.71 -17.79 -6.51
C ALA A 260 28.91 -16.76 -5.39
N ASN A 261 29.61 -15.65 -5.67
CA ASN A 261 29.78 -14.53 -4.74
C ASN A 261 29.82 -13.20 -5.51
N PRO A 262 28.64 -12.58 -5.77
CA PRO A 262 28.55 -11.39 -6.59
C PRO A 262 29.27 -10.18 -6.00
N ILE A 263 29.92 -9.41 -6.87
CA ILE A 263 30.50 -8.11 -6.52
C ILE A 263 29.50 -7.02 -6.87
N PHE A 264 28.94 -6.37 -5.85
CA PHE A 264 27.94 -5.29 -6.03
C PHE A 264 28.54 -3.90 -6.18
N GLY A 265 29.82 -3.73 -5.82
CA GLY A 265 30.59 -2.48 -5.97
C GLY A 265 30.25 -1.38 -4.97
N VAL A 266 29.58 -1.71 -3.87
CA VAL A 266 29.23 -0.78 -2.79
C VAL A 266 30.33 -0.82 -1.74
N ASP A 267 31.26 0.13 -1.82
CA ASP A 267 32.39 0.24 -0.90
C ASP A 267 32.11 1.33 0.14
N TYR A 268 32.18 0.96 1.41
CA TYR A 268 32.12 1.90 2.54
C TYR A 268 32.91 1.33 3.72
N GLU A 269 33.86 2.10 4.22
CA GLU A 269 34.59 1.82 5.46
C GLU A 269 34.17 2.85 6.51
N MET A 270 33.82 2.37 7.71
CA MET A 270 33.51 3.24 8.85
C MET A 270 34.79 3.91 9.37
N GLU A 271 34.83 5.24 9.35
CA GLU A 271 35.83 6.00 10.09
C GLU A 271 35.45 5.96 11.60
N GLU A 272 36.20 5.14 12.36
CA GLU A 272 36.14 4.90 13.82
C GLU A 272 34.89 4.20 14.39
N LYS A 273 35.09 2.98 14.92
CA LYS A 273 34.10 2.27 15.74
C LYS A 273 33.99 2.92 17.13
N PRO A 274 32.80 3.28 17.63
CA PRO A 274 32.63 3.58 19.05
C PRO A 274 32.92 2.34 19.90
N GLN A 275 33.53 2.53 21.07
CA GLN A 275 33.92 1.44 21.98
C GLN A 275 32.70 0.59 22.41
N PRO A 276 32.87 -0.73 22.62
CA PRO A 276 31.77 -1.61 23.01
C PRO A 276 31.27 -1.25 24.42
N LEU A 277 29.96 -1.09 24.57
CA LEU A 277 29.27 -1.04 25.86
C LEU A 277 29.05 -2.48 26.37
N GLU A 278 30.10 -3.12 26.87
CA GLU A 278 30.02 -4.42 27.56
C GLU A 278 29.78 -4.30 29.08
N ASP A 279 29.62 -3.10 29.64
CA ASP A 279 29.56 -2.88 31.10
C ASP A 279 28.16 -2.62 31.71
N LEU A 280 27.07 -3.09 31.09
CA LEU A 280 25.76 -3.13 31.75
C LEU A 280 24.98 -4.40 31.39
N THR A 281 25.45 -5.55 31.88
CA THR A 281 24.62 -6.76 31.95
C THR A 281 23.54 -6.61 33.02
N VAL A 282 22.29 -6.87 32.66
CA VAL A 282 21.33 -7.57 33.52
C VAL A 282 20.65 -8.63 32.65
N GLU A 283 20.91 -9.90 32.93
CA GLU A 283 20.09 -11.00 32.43
C GLU A 283 18.69 -10.86 33.05
N GLN A 284 17.64 -10.89 32.22
CA GLN A 284 16.29 -11.13 32.70
C GLN A 284 15.75 -12.42 32.09
N VAL A 285 15.29 -13.27 33.01
CA VAL A 285 14.70 -14.58 32.82
C VAL A 285 13.43 -14.46 31.97
N GLN A 286 13.33 -15.38 31.02
CA GLN A 286 12.19 -15.62 30.15
C GLN A 286 11.01 -16.17 30.97
N ASP A 287 9.86 -15.49 30.93
CA ASP A 287 8.58 -16.13 31.21
C ASP A 287 7.87 -16.34 29.87
N ASP A 288 7.68 -17.61 29.53
CA ASP A 288 6.93 -18.06 28.37
C ASP A 288 5.45 -17.71 28.52
N VAL A 289 4.93 -16.92 27.57
CA VAL A 289 3.50 -16.91 27.25
C VAL A 289 3.37 -16.93 25.74
N GLU A 290 3.12 -18.10 25.17
CA GLU A 290 2.60 -18.24 23.82
C GLU A 290 1.16 -17.71 23.80
N ILE A 291 0.94 -16.62 23.08
CA ILE A 291 -0.36 -16.26 22.55
C ILE A 291 -0.22 -16.29 21.03
N GLU A 292 -0.69 -17.37 20.41
CA GLU A 292 -0.99 -17.38 18.99
C GLU A 292 -2.17 -16.43 18.73
N SER A 293 -1.86 -15.20 18.32
CA SER A 293 -2.78 -14.38 17.55
C SER A 293 -2.31 -14.41 16.10
N ASP A 294 -2.90 -15.33 15.33
CA ASP A 294 -2.77 -15.35 13.88
C ASP A 294 -3.63 -14.23 13.30
N GLU A 295 -3.17 -12.98 13.45
CA GLU A 295 -3.71 -11.83 12.75
C GLU A 295 -2.66 -11.37 11.74
N HIS A 296 -2.83 -11.82 10.48
CA HIS A 296 -2.20 -11.19 9.33
C HIS A 296 -2.65 -9.72 9.26
N THR A 297 -1.91 -8.87 9.97
CA THR A 297 -1.96 -7.43 9.80
C THR A 297 -1.21 -7.14 8.52
N ASP A 298 -1.84 -6.45 7.56
CA ASP A 298 -1.16 -5.99 6.35
C ASP A 298 -0.12 -4.92 6.74
N ALA A 299 1.04 -5.37 7.24
CA ALA A 299 2.10 -4.55 7.82
C ALA A 299 2.55 -3.41 6.90
N PHE A 300 2.42 -3.60 5.58
CA PHE A 300 2.78 -2.62 4.56
C PHE A 300 1.89 -1.37 4.52
N VAL A 301 0.64 -1.43 5.03
CA VAL A 301 -0.33 -0.32 4.94
C VAL A 301 0.09 0.88 5.80
N ALA A 302 0.75 0.64 6.93
CA ALA A 302 1.22 1.71 7.82
C ALA A 302 2.26 2.63 7.18
N TYR A 303 2.92 2.17 6.11
CA TYR A 303 4.05 2.83 5.49
C TYR A 303 3.71 3.52 4.18
N PHE A 304 2.47 3.60 3.70
CA PHE A 304 2.20 4.33 2.45
C PHE A 304 2.64 5.81 2.54
N ALA A 305 3.32 6.29 1.49
CA ALA A 305 3.78 7.68 1.38
C ALA A 305 2.83 8.57 0.57
N ASP A 306 2.03 7.96 -0.32
CA ASP A 306 0.89 8.66 -0.89
C ASP A 306 -0.18 8.65 0.19
N GLU A 307 -0.32 9.81 0.84
CA GLU A 307 -1.45 10.14 1.68
C GLU A 307 -2.74 9.89 0.88
N ASN A 308 -3.27 8.68 0.97
CA ASN A 308 -4.70 8.51 0.83
C ASN A 308 -5.30 9.45 1.86
N LYS A 309 -5.97 10.48 1.35
CA LYS A 309 -6.78 11.48 2.05
C LYS A 309 -7.88 10.83 2.89
N LEU A 310 -7.44 10.15 3.93
CA LEU A 310 -8.20 9.82 5.10
C LEU A 310 -7.20 9.92 6.25
N ASP A 311 -7.12 11.12 6.83
CA ASP A 311 -6.46 11.36 8.09
C ASP A 311 -6.78 10.24 9.06
N SER A 312 -5.74 9.53 9.49
CA SER A 312 -5.80 8.77 10.73
C SER A 312 -4.54 8.97 11.58
N VAL A 313 -3.77 10.05 11.34
CA VAL A 313 -2.51 10.30 12.07
C VAL A 313 -2.48 11.65 12.81
N ALA A 314 -3.44 12.52 12.56
CA ALA A 314 -3.85 13.51 13.54
C ALA A 314 -5.34 13.26 13.80
N GLY A 315 -5.81 13.41 15.03
CA GLY A 315 -7.26 13.51 15.29
C GLY A 315 -7.87 14.80 14.71
N GLU A 316 -7.28 15.33 13.63
CA GLU A 316 -7.61 16.59 12.99
C GLU A 316 -8.30 16.31 11.67
N TRP A 317 -9.41 17.02 11.45
CA TRP A 317 -10.19 16.94 10.22
C TRP A 317 -9.53 17.79 9.14
N VAL A 318 -9.03 17.20 8.05
CA VAL A 318 -8.58 17.98 6.89
C VAL A 318 -9.77 18.46 6.06
N ALA A 319 -9.79 19.76 5.80
CA ALA A 319 -10.78 20.37 4.93
C ALA A 319 -10.53 19.99 3.46
N LEU A 320 -11.52 19.36 2.84
CA LEU A 320 -11.59 19.14 1.39
C LEU A 320 -12.37 20.27 0.71
N PRO A 321 -12.32 20.41 -0.63
CA PRO A 321 -13.14 21.38 -1.35
C PRO A 321 -14.60 21.30 -0.91
N PRO A 322 -15.23 22.44 -0.55
CA PRO A 322 -16.55 22.44 0.04
C PRO A 322 -17.59 21.90 -0.94
N LEU A 323 -18.61 21.26 -0.40
CA LEU A 323 -19.77 20.83 -1.19
C LEU A 323 -20.39 22.06 -1.88
N PRO A 324 -20.52 22.09 -3.22
CA PRO A 324 -20.98 23.28 -3.96
C PRO A 324 -22.44 23.68 -3.68
N SER A 325 -23.17 22.86 -2.94
CA SER A 325 -24.59 23.04 -2.64
C SER A 325 -24.82 22.82 -1.15
N ALA A 326 -25.38 23.84 -0.48
CA ALA A 326 -25.76 23.76 0.92
C ALA A 326 -27.04 22.91 1.04
N ARG A 327 -26.91 21.69 1.57
CA ARG A 327 -28.02 20.73 1.66
C ARG A 327 -27.95 19.88 2.92
N CYS A 328 -29.08 19.33 3.33
CA CYS A 328 -29.20 18.37 4.44
C CYS A 328 -30.03 17.15 4.03
N LEU A 329 -30.11 16.14 4.89
CA LEU A 329 -30.91 14.92 4.68
C LEU A 329 -30.63 14.22 3.34
N PHE A 330 -29.39 14.35 2.84
CA PHE A 330 -28.89 13.70 1.64
C PHE A 330 -28.26 12.36 1.98
N GLY A 331 -28.13 11.50 0.97
CA GLY A 331 -27.41 10.24 1.09
C GLY A 331 -25.95 10.38 0.67
N LEU A 332 -25.06 9.64 1.33
CA LEU A 332 -23.65 9.48 0.94
C LEU A 332 -23.43 8.08 0.40
N GLY A 333 -22.72 7.98 -0.72
CA GLY A 333 -22.24 6.71 -1.25
C GLY A 333 -20.85 6.86 -1.84
N GLU A 334 -20.16 5.74 -1.98
CA GLU A 334 -18.81 5.67 -2.52
C GLU A 334 -18.71 4.60 -3.61
N SER A 335 -17.88 4.86 -4.61
CA SER A 335 -17.50 3.86 -5.63
C SER A 335 -16.23 4.30 -6.33
N ASP A 336 -15.34 3.35 -6.65
CA ASP A 336 -14.10 3.59 -7.41
C ASP A 336 -13.29 4.79 -6.89
N ASN A 337 -13.15 4.89 -5.55
CA ASN A 337 -12.47 5.98 -4.84
C ASN A 337 -13.08 7.38 -5.10
N LYS A 338 -14.39 7.47 -5.33
CA LYS A 338 -15.15 8.73 -5.45
C LYS A 338 -16.28 8.77 -4.45
N ILE A 339 -16.62 9.97 -3.99
CA ILE A 339 -17.72 10.22 -3.05
C ILE A 339 -18.90 10.81 -3.82
N TYR A 340 -20.09 10.32 -3.54
CA TYR A 340 -21.34 10.74 -4.16
C TYR A 340 -22.28 11.29 -3.09
N VAL A 341 -22.71 12.54 -3.28
CA VAL A 341 -23.74 13.20 -2.49
C VAL A 341 -25.02 13.18 -3.30
N ILE A 342 -26.00 12.41 -2.84
CA ILE A 342 -27.21 12.09 -3.58
C ILE A 342 -28.40 12.84 -2.99
N ALA A 343 -29.07 13.64 -3.81
CA ALA A 343 -30.33 14.28 -3.49
C ALA A 343 -30.27 15.10 -2.17
N GLY A 344 -31.30 15.04 -1.33
CA GLY A 344 -31.42 15.79 -0.09
C GLY A 344 -32.34 17.00 -0.20
N LYS A 345 -32.22 17.92 0.75
CA LYS A 345 -33.02 19.16 0.82
C LYS A 345 -32.11 20.37 0.80
N ASP A 346 -32.42 21.35 -0.05
CA ASP A 346 -31.68 22.61 -0.10
C ASP A 346 -31.91 23.40 1.18
N LEU A 347 -30.83 23.87 1.83
CA LEU A 347 -30.91 24.57 3.11
C LEU A 347 -31.47 25.99 3.01
N ARG A 348 -31.59 26.55 1.81
CA ARG A 348 -32.09 27.91 1.59
C ARG A 348 -33.53 27.88 1.09
N THR A 349 -33.82 27.04 0.11
CA THR A 349 -35.14 26.99 -0.53
C THR A 349 -36.06 25.96 0.11
N GLU A 350 -35.53 25.05 0.93
CA GLU A 350 -36.27 23.92 1.52
C GLU A 350 -36.87 22.98 0.44
N GLU A 351 -36.41 23.06 -0.80
CA GLU A 351 -36.84 22.19 -1.88
C GLU A 351 -36.09 20.85 -1.83
N SER A 352 -36.79 19.76 -2.15
CA SER A 352 -36.11 18.47 -2.33
C SER A 352 -35.35 18.44 -3.66
N LEU A 353 -34.21 17.77 -3.63
CA LEU A 353 -33.25 17.72 -4.73
C LEU A 353 -33.24 16.33 -5.37
N ASP A 354 -32.95 16.28 -6.66
CA ASP A 354 -32.62 15.08 -7.43
C ASP A 354 -31.16 15.09 -7.93
N SER A 355 -30.46 16.22 -7.72
CA SER A 355 -29.08 16.41 -8.12
C SER A 355 -28.14 15.44 -7.39
N VAL A 356 -27.15 14.93 -8.12
CA VAL A 356 -26.14 14.03 -7.59
C VAL A 356 -24.77 14.62 -7.87
N LEU A 357 -24.03 14.91 -6.80
CA LEU A 357 -22.71 15.53 -6.86
C LEU A 357 -21.65 14.46 -6.60
N CYS A 358 -20.66 14.36 -7.47
CA CYS A 358 -19.54 13.44 -7.38
C CYS A 358 -18.27 14.23 -7.06
N TYR A 359 -17.58 13.84 -6.00
CA TYR A 359 -16.25 14.33 -5.66
C TYR A 359 -15.19 13.34 -6.15
N ASP A 360 -14.26 13.85 -6.95
CA ASP A 360 -13.07 13.13 -7.38
C ASP A 360 -11.88 13.54 -6.50
N PRO A 361 -11.39 12.68 -5.60
CA PRO A 361 -10.31 13.03 -4.67
C PRO A 361 -8.94 13.12 -5.36
N VAL A 362 -8.77 12.54 -6.56
CA VAL A 362 -7.55 12.66 -7.36
C VAL A 362 -7.53 14.03 -8.03
N ALA A 363 -8.63 14.42 -8.67
CA ALA A 363 -8.76 15.72 -9.32
C ALA A 363 -9.07 16.87 -8.34
N MET A 364 -9.38 16.57 -7.07
CA MET A 364 -9.78 17.54 -6.05
C MET A 364 -10.95 18.42 -6.48
N LYS A 365 -11.94 17.83 -7.15
CA LYS A 365 -13.02 18.60 -7.78
C LYS A 365 -14.38 17.91 -7.64
N TRP A 366 -15.40 18.74 -7.43
CA TRP A 366 -16.80 18.35 -7.52
C TRP A 366 -17.31 18.48 -8.96
N GLY A 367 -18.12 17.51 -9.38
CA GLY A 367 -18.90 17.56 -10.62
C GLY A 367 -20.32 17.06 -10.39
N GLU A 368 -21.27 17.55 -11.16
CA GLU A 368 -22.62 17.00 -11.20
C GLU A 368 -22.67 15.81 -12.18
N ILE A 369 -23.32 14.73 -11.78
CA ILE A 369 -23.52 13.53 -12.59
C ILE A 369 -25.01 13.31 -12.88
N LYS A 370 -25.36 12.14 -13.42
CA LYS A 370 -26.75 11.81 -13.72
C LYS A 370 -27.64 11.95 -12.48
N LYS A 371 -28.65 12.82 -12.60
CA LYS A 371 -29.66 13.06 -11.56
C LYS A 371 -30.43 11.78 -11.23
N LEU A 372 -30.83 11.67 -9.97
CA LEU A 372 -31.73 10.63 -9.49
C LEU A 372 -33.11 10.79 -10.19
N PRO A 373 -33.84 9.71 -10.51
CA PRO A 373 -35.13 9.81 -11.18
C PRO A 373 -36.24 10.49 -10.38
N ILE A 374 -36.02 10.72 -9.08
CA ILE A 374 -36.96 11.40 -8.18
C ILE A 374 -36.21 12.43 -7.33
N LYS A 375 -36.93 13.45 -6.88
CA LYS A 375 -36.48 14.34 -5.82
C LYS A 375 -36.81 13.72 -4.48
N VAL A 376 -35.81 13.61 -3.59
CA VAL A 376 -35.97 12.86 -2.34
C VAL A 376 -35.04 13.34 -1.24
N TYR A 377 -35.49 13.28 0.01
CA TYR A 377 -34.68 13.58 1.20
C TYR A 377 -34.98 12.58 2.33
N GLY A 378 -34.06 12.43 3.28
CA GLY A 378 -34.18 11.46 4.38
C GLY A 378 -34.20 10.00 3.91
N HIS A 379 -33.69 9.75 2.71
CA HIS A 379 -33.46 8.42 2.16
C HIS A 379 -32.18 7.83 2.74
N ALA A 380 -32.04 6.51 2.63
CA ALA A 380 -30.81 5.82 3.00
C ALA A 380 -30.00 5.51 1.73
N THR A 381 -28.68 5.50 1.88
CA THR A 381 -27.75 5.12 0.79
C THR A 381 -26.80 4.06 1.30
N VAL A 382 -26.52 3.07 0.45
CA VAL A 382 -25.50 2.05 0.73
C VAL A 382 -24.72 1.74 -0.55
N SER A 383 -23.42 1.51 -0.40
CA SER A 383 -22.56 1.11 -1.50
C SER A 383 -22.16 -0.35 -1.36
N ASN A 384 -22.16 -1.06 -2.49
CA ASN A 384 -21.74 -2.46 -2.52
C ASN A 384 -21.26 -2.85 -3.93
N ASN A 385 -20.09 -3.48 -4.01
CA ASN A 385 -19.49 -3.98 -5.26
C ASN A 385 -19.42 -2.93 -6.39
N GLY A 386 -19.08 -1.68 -6.05
CA GLY A 386 -18.96 -0.58 -7.01
C GLY A 386 -20.30 -0.05 -7.55
N LEU A 387 -21.42 -0.39 -6.89
CA LEU A 387 -22.74 0.15 -7.16
C LEU A 387 -23.24 0.92 -5.94
N ILE A 388 -24.08 1.92 -6.18
CA ILE A 388 -24.64 2.78 -5.12
C ILE A 388 -26.15 2.62 -5.12
N TYR A 389 -26.73 2.27 -3.98
CA TYR A 389 -28.15 2.02 -3.80
C TYR A 389 -28.78 3.17 -3.01
N CYS A 390 -29.90 3.70 -3.49
CA CYS A 390 -30.67 4.77 -2.86
C CYS A 390 -32.06 4.23 -2.54
N LEU A 391 -32.45 4.28 -1.26
CA LEU A 391 -33.62 3.59 -0.72
C LEU A 391 -34.54 4.56 0.01
N GLY A 392 -35.83 4.52 -0.32
CA GLY A 392 -36.86 5.21 0.45
C GLY A 392 -36.71 6.73 0.51
N GLY A 393 -37.05 7.31 1.67
CA GLY A 393 -37.05 8.75 1.90
C GLY A 393 -38.42 9.38 1.65
N LYS A 394 -38.47 10.71 1.69
CA LYS A 394 -39.66 11.52 1.41
C LYS A 394 -39.52 12.25 0.08
N THR A 395 -40.57 12.19 -0.72
CA THR A 395 -40.67 12.91 -2.01
C THR A 395 -41.22 14.33 -1.82
N ASP A 396 -41.31 15.10 -2.90
CA ASP A 396 -41.79 16.50 -2.88
C ASP A 396 -43.22 16.67 -2.32
N ASP A 397 -44.06 15.64 -2.45
CA ASP A 397 -45.39 15.57 -1.85
C ASP A 397 -45.38 15.25 -0.34
N LYS A 398 -44.18 15.19 0.25
CA LYS A 398 -43.90 14.90 1.67
C LYS A 398 -44.29 13.49 2.12
N LYS A 399 -44.61 12.59 1.18
CA LYS A 399 -44.91 11.19 1.46
C LYS A 399 -43.65 10.34 1.46
N CYS A 400 -43.65 9.30 2.28
CA CYS A 400 -42.62 8.28 2.24
C CYS A 400 -42.74 7.47 0.94
N THR A 401 -41.60 7.18 0.31
CA THR A 401 -41.52 6.28 -0.86
C THR A 401 -40.94 4.94 -0.46
N ASN A 402 -41.31 3.88 -1.19
CA ASN A 402 -40.75 2.54 -1.05
C ASN A 402 -39.80 2.14 -2.19
N ARG A 403 -39.42 3.10 -3.04
CA ARG A 403 -38.59 2.83 -4.21
C ARG A 403 -37.13 2.56 -3.83
N LEU A 404 -36.50 1.71 -4.63
CA LEU A 404 -35.08 1.36 -4.55
C LEU A 404 -34.44 1.65 -5.91
N PHE A 405 -33.44 2.52 -5.93
CA PHE A 405 -32.65 2.78 -7.12
C PHE A 405 -31.22 2.27 -6.95
N VAL A 406 -30.63 1.80 -8.05
CA VAL A 406 -29.20 1.49 -8.12
C VAL A 406 -28.53 2.35 -9.20
N TYR A 407 -27.42 2.97 -8.85
CA TYR A 407 -26.54 3.68 -9.76
C TYR A 407 -25.34 2.82 -10.12
N ASN A 408 -25.02 2.78 -11.41
CA ASN A 408 -23.80 2.17 -11.91
C ASN A 408 -22.86 3.27 -12.43
N PRO A 409 -21.80 3.64 -11.67
CA PRO A 409 -20.85 4.66 -12.10
C PRO A 409 -20.16 4.37 -13.43
N LYS A 410 -19.92 3.10 -13.76
CA LYS A 410 -19.26 2.69 -15.02
C LYS A 410 -20.16 2.91 -16.23
N LYS A 411 -21.48 2.79 -16.06
CA LYS A 411 -22.48 3.01 -17.12
C LYS A 411 -23.09 4.41 -17.10
N GLY A 412 -22.98 5.10 -15.96
CA GLY A 412 -23.58 6.43 -15.76
C GLY A 412 -25.11 6.42 -15.68
N ASP A 413 -25.74 5.28 -15.38
CA ASP A 413 -27.20 5.11 -15.36
C ASP A 413 -27.75 4.74 -13.97
N TRP A 414 -28.97 5.22 -13.70
CA TRP A 414 -29.81 4.78 -12.58
C TRP A 414 -30.80 3.73 -13.08
N ARG A 415 -31.10 2.74 -12.24
CA ARG A 415 -32.11 1.72 -12.50
C ARG A 415 -33.01 1.54 -11.29
N ASP A 416 -34.28 1.27 -11.56
CA ASP A 416 -35.25 0.90 -10.54
C ASP A 416 -35.13 -0.60 -10.23
N LEU A 417 -35.24 -0.97 -8.96
CA LEU A 417 -35.25 -2.35 -8.48
C LEU A 417 -36.56 -2.65 -7.76
N ALA A 418 -36.74 -3.87 -7.26
CA ALA A 418 -37.95 -4.20 -6.52
C ALA A 418 -38.12 -3.26 -5.31
N PRO A 419 -39.30 -2.65 -5.11
CA PRO A 419 -39.54 -1.73 -4.01
C PRO A 419 -39.70 -2.48 -2.68
N MET A 420 -39.37 -1.82 -1.56
CA MET A 420 -39.61 -2.34 -0.21
C MET A 420 -41.10 -2.43 0.09
N LYS A 421 -41.49 -3.25 1.07
CA LYS A 421 -42.90 -3.43 1.42
C LYS A 421 -43.45 -2.20 2.13
N VAL A 422 -42.69 -1.65 3.08
CA VAL A 422 -43.10 -0.49 3.88
C VAL A 422 -42.34 0.74 3.43
N ALA A 423 -43.06 1.74 2.93
CA ALA A 423 -42.51 3.06 2.60
C ALA A 423 -42.01 3.75 3.87
N ARG A 424 -40.76 4.24 3.85
CA ARG A 424 -40.11 4.78 5.06
C ARG A 424 -39.04 5.83 4.73
N SER A 425 -38.74 6.67 5.70
CA SER A 425 -37.65 7.66 5.70
C SER A 425 -36.90 7.62 7.04
N MET A 426 -35.71 8.23 7.12
CA MET A 426 -34.92 8.31 8.36
C MET A 426 -34.70 6.93 9.02
N PHE A 427 -34.29 5.94 8.24
CA PHE A 427 -34.08 4.56 8.68
C PHE A 427 -32.63 4.14 8.52
N GLY A 428 -32.22 3.07 9.20
CA GLY A 428 -30.86 2.53 9.10
C GLY A 428 -30.73 1.54 7.96
N THR A 429 -29.56 1.52 7.32
CA THR A 429 -29.24 0.59 6.23
C THR A 429 -27.83 0.03 6.38
N ALA A 430 -27.62 -1.24 6.07
CA ALA A 430 -26.29 -1.86 6.01
C ALA A 430 -26.26 -3.05 5.04
N ILE A 431 -25.06 -3.38 4.54
CA ILE A 431 -24.84 -4.66 3.84
C ILE A 431 -24.52 -5.72 4.87
N HIS A 432 -25.34 -6.77 4.95
CA HIS A 432 -25.10 -7.93 5.81
C HIS A 432 -25.33 -9.22 5.03
N LYS A 433 -24.30 -10.08 4.99
CA LYS A 433 -24.34 -11.39 4.30
C LYS A 433 -24.93 -11.34 2.88
N GLY A 434 -24.55 -10.34 2.09
CA GLY A 434 -24.98 -10.17 0.71
C GLY A 434 -26.39 -9.59 0.53
N LYS A 435 -27.02 -9.08 1.60
CA LYS A 435 -28.32 -8.42 1.57
C LYS A 435 -28.21 -6.97 2.03
N ILE A 436 -29.05 -6.09 1.48
CA ILE A 436 -29.26 -4.74 2.03
C ILE A 436 -30.31 -4.87 3.13
N VAL A 437 -29.91 -4.74 4.38
CA VAL A 437 -30.82 -4.77 5.53
C VAL A 437 -31.22 -3.35 5.88
N ILE A 438 -32.53 -3.12 6.04
CA ILE A 438 -33.09 -1.85 6.50
C ILE A 438 -33.84 -2.06 7.81
N ALA A 439 -33.73 -1.13 8.75
CA ALA A 439 -34.41 -1.20 10.05
C ALA A 439 -34.98 0.15 10.47
N GLY A 440 -36.16 0.09 11.09
CA GLY A 440 -36.83 1.25 11.65
C GLY A 440 -37.25 2.28 10.60
N GLY A 441 -37.39 3.53 11.03
CA GLY A 441 -37.74 4.67 10.21
C GLY A 441 -39.02 5.38 10.63
N VAL A 442 -39.37 6.40 9.86
CA VAL A 442 -40.64 7.11 9.88
C VAL A 442 -41.44 6.69 8.65
N THR A 443 -42.65 6.24 8.90
CA THR A 443 -43.69 5.85 7.93
C THR A 443 -44.80 6.91 7.93
N GLU A 444 -45.87 6.69 7.16
CA GLU A 444 -47.06 7.56 7.22
C GLU A 444 -47.83 7.38 8.55
N GLU A 445 -47.69 6.21 9.18
CA GLU A 445 -48.35 5.84 10.44
C GLU A 445 -47.56 6.24 11.69
N GLY A 446 -46.31 6.70 11.53
CA GLY A 446 -45.42 7.06 12.63
C GLY A 446 -44.07 6.33 12.59
N LEU A 447 -43.47 6.12 13.75
CA LEU A 447 -42.24 5.33 13.86
C LEU A 447 -42.55 3.85 13.53
N THR A 448 -41.57 3.12 13.02
CA THR A 448 -41.70 1.68 12.78
C THR A 448 -40.54 0.92 13.43
N ALA A 449 -40.82 -0.32 13.82
CA ALA A 449 -39.84 -1.31 14.27
C ALA A 449 -39.48 -2.31 13.16
N SER A 450 -40.14 -2.24 12.00
CA SER A 450 -40.01 -3.23 10.94
C SER A 450 -38.59 -3.31 10.38
N VAL A 451 -38.15 -4.53 10.09
CA VAL A 451 -36.86 -4.83 9.47
C VAL A 451 -37.11 -5.62 8.19
N GLU A 452 -36.52 -5.15 7.09
CA GLU A 452 -36.62 -5.83 5.79
C GLU A 452 -35.20 -6.04 5.22
N ALA A 453 -35.00 -7.10 4.45
CA ALA A 453 -33.75 -7.34 3.75
C ALA A 453 -33.99 -7.56 2.27
N PHE A 454 -33.21 -6.86 1.45
CA PHE A 454 -33.19 -7.04 0.00
C PHE A 454 -32.02 -7.93 -0.41
N ASP A 455 -32.33 -9.09 -0.95
CA ASP A 455 -31.33 -10.03 -1.44
C ASP A 455 -30.82 -9.59 -2.81
N LEU A 456 -29.54 -9.21 -2.86
CA LEU A 456 -28.88 -8.69 -4.07
C LEU A 456 -28.77 -9.72 -5.19
N THR A 457 -28.87 -11.01 -4.89
CA THR A 457 -28.79 -12.11 -5.86
C THR A 457 -30.15 -12.40 -6.47
N THR A 458 -31.19 -12.44 -5.65
CA THR A 458 -32.54 -12.82 -6.09
C THR A 458 -33.42 -11.63 -6.45
N ASN A 459 -33.01 -10.40 -6.12
CA ASN A 459 -33.76 -9.16 -6.33
C ASN A 459 -35.14 -9.21 -5.65
N LYS A 460 -35.19 -9.71 -4.40
CA LYS A 460 -36.41 -9.87 -3.61
C LYS A 460 -36.23 -9.37 -2.19
N TRP A 461 -37.31 -8.82 -1.66
CA TRP A 461 -37.42 -8.41 -0.26
C TRP A 461 -37.95 -9.55 0.62
N GLU A 462 -37.31 -9.74 1.75
CA GLU A 462 -37.75 -10.61 2.84
C GLU A 462 -37.97 -9.80 4.12
N ILE A 463 -38.86 -10.29 4.98
CA ILE A 463 -39.10 -9.70 6.30
C ILE A 463 -38.14 -10.35 7.28
N MET A 464 -37.49 -9.54 8.09
CA MET A 464 -36.64 -9.95 9.20
C MET A 464 -37.37 -9.73 10.53
N PRO A 465 -36.90 -10.35 11.63
CA PRO A 465 -37.37 -10.05 12.97
C PRO A 465 -37.35 -8.54 13.26
N GLU A 466 -38.47 -8.04 13.76
CA GLU A 466 -38.63 -6.63 14.09
C GLU A 466 -37.61 -6.19 15.14
N PHE A 467 -37.18 -4.94 15.05
CA PHE A 467 -36.32 -4.33 16.04
C PHE A 467 -37.12 -4.10 17.34
N PRO A 468 -36.55 -4.29 18.54
CA PRO A 468 -37.34 -4.32 19.79
C PRO A 468 -38.08 -3.03 20.17
N GLN A 469 -37.83 -1.92 19.48
CA GLN A 469 -38.46 -0.62 19.73
C GLN A 469 -38.59 0.16 18.43
N GLU A 470 -39.71 0.84 18.20
CA GLU A 470 -39.85 1.72 17.03
C GLU A 470 -38.90 2.90 17.11
N ARG A 471 -38.09 3.12 16.07
CA ARG A 471 -37.07 4.18 16.05
C ARG A 471 -36.90 4.81 14.69
N SER A 472 -36.65 6.11 14.67
CA SER A 472 -36.07 6.80 13.52
C SER A 472 -34.57 7.02 13.70
N SER A 473 -33.85 7.30 12.62
CA SER A 473 -32.41 7.57 12.58
C SER A 473 -31.54 6.48 13.23
N ILE A 474 -32.01 5.24 13.25
CA ILE A 474 -31.21 4.10 13.70
C ILE A 474 -30.01 3.93 12.76
N SER A 475 -28.82 3.70 13.31
CA SER A 475 -27.65 3.39 12.49
C SER A 475 -27.44 1.88 12.44
N LEU A 476 -27.41 1.31 11.23
CA LEU A 476 -27.04 -0.09 11.04
C LEU A 476 -25.59 -0.16 10.57
N VAL A 477 -24.82 -1.07 11.18
CA VAL A 477 -23.40 -1.27 10.85
C VAL A 477 -23.08 -2.75 10.85
N THR A 478 -22.40 -3.22 9.81
CA THR A 478 -21.85 -4.57 9.78
C THR A 478 -20.38 -4.52 10.17
N LEU A 479 -20.02 -5.20 11.26
CA LEU A 479 -18.67 -5.24 11.80
C LEU A 479 -18.28 -6.71 12.02
N SER A 480 -17.16 -7.13 11.42
CA SER A 480 -16.61 -8.48 11.53
C SER A 480 -17.64 -9.59 11.30
N GLY A 481 -18.53 -9.40 10.32
CA GLY A 481 -19.55 -10.37 9.94
C GLY A 481 -20.81 -10.38 10.81
N ALA A 482 -20.92 -9.51 11.81
CA ALA A 482 -22.12 -9.33 12.62
C ALA A 482 -22.81 -7.99 12.32
N LEU A 483 -24.14 -7.97 12.39
CA LEU A 483 -24.97 -6.79 12.19
C LEU A 483 -25.29 -6.14 13.53
N TYR A 484 -25.05 -4.84 13.63
CA TYR A 484 -25.32 -4.02 14.80
C TYR A 484 -26.33 -2.93 14.46
N ALA A 485 -27.17 -2.60 15.43
CA ALA A 485 -28.06 -1.45 15.42
C ALA A 485 -27.68 -0.52 16.57
N ILE A 486 -27.45 0.75 16.26
CA ILE A 486 -26.91 1.74 17.19
C ILE A 486 -27.84 2.94 17.23
N GLY A 487 -28.31 3.25 18.45
CA GLY A 487 -29.04 4.46 18.78
C GLY A 487 -30.35 4.71 18.02
N GLY A 488 -30.58 5.98 17.67
CA GLY A 488 -31.80 6.48 17.03
C GLY A 488 -32.71 7.25 17.98
N PHE A 489 -33.87 7.71 17.48
CA PHE A 489 -34.89 8.42 18.25
C PHE A 489 -36.12 7.55 18.46
N ALA A 490 -36.51 7.38 19.72
CA ALA A 490 -37.68 6.64 20.15
C ALA A 490 -38.64 7.54 20.94
N MET A 491 -39.91 7.14 21.04
CA MET A 491 -40.83 7.75 22.01
C MET A 491 -40.55 7.15 23.38
N ILE A 492 -40.07 7.97 24.32
CA ILE A 492 -39.75 7.55 25.68
C ILE A 492 -40.66 8.29 26.66
N GLN A 493 -41.14 7.58 27.68
CA GLN A 493 -41.87 8.19 28.78
C GLN A 493 -40.89 8.92 29.70
N LEU A 494 -41.08 10.23 29.82
CA LEU A 494 -40.31 11.09 30.72
C LEU A 494 -40.74 10.89 32.18
N GLU A 495 -39.97 11.41 33.12
CA GLU A 495 -40.33 11.44 34.56
C GLU A 495 -41.69 12.13 34.81
N SER A 496 -42.05 13.08 33.95
CA SER A 496 -43.37 13.75 33.94
C SER A 496 -44.53 12.85 33.51
N LYS A 497 -44.27 11.58 33.15
CA LYS A 497 -45.19 10.60 32.56
C LYS A 497 -45.68 10.92 31.14
N GLU A 498 -45.21 12.01 30.54
CA GLU A 498 -45.46 12.34 29.13
C GLU A 498 -44.51 11.57 28.21
N PHE A 499 -44.95 11.28 26.98
CA PHE A 499 -44.10 10.68 25.97
C PHE A 499 -43.49 11.75 25.09
N ALA A 500 -42.17 11.72 24.94
CA ALA A 500 -41.44 12.65 24.08
C ALA A 500 -40.43 11.89 23.19
N PRO A 501 -40.19 12.38 21.95
CA PRO A 501 -39.09 11.89 21.13
C PRO A 501 -37.78 12.14 21.85
N SER A 502 -37.05 11.06 22.14
CA SER A 502 -35.80 11.08 22.88
C SER A 502 -34.75 10.29 22.12
N GLU A 503 -33.53 10.83 22.07
CA GLU A 503 -32.39 10.11 21.50
C GLU A 503 -31.98 8.96 22.43
N VAL A 504 -31.69 7.81 21.82
CA VAL A 504 -31.13 6.64 22.48
C VAL A 504 -29.75 6.40 21.90
N THR A 505 -28.79 6.02 22.74
CA THR A 505 -27.40 5.75 22.34
C THR A 505 -26.97 4.32 22.70
N ASP A 506 -27.92 3.39 22.68
CA ASP A 506 -27.68 1.98 22.97
C ASP A 506 -27.10 1.22 21.75
N ILE A 507 -26.63 -0.01 21.99
CA ILE A 507 -26.14 -0.91 20.96
C ILE A 507 -26.90 -2.23 21.07
N TRP A 508 -27.42 -2.68 19.94
CA TRP A 508 -28.00 -4.00 19.74
C TRP A 508 -27.21 -4.77 18.68
N LYS A 509 -27.16 -6.09 18.83
CA LYS A 509 -26.58 -7.01 17.86
C LYS A 509 -27.65 -7.97 17.37
N TYR A 510 -27.71 -8.20 16.07
CA TYR A 510 -28.56 -9.24 15.49
C TYR A 510 -27.87 -10.60 15.60
N ASP A 511 -28.56 -11.59 16.17
CA ASP A 511 -28.15 -12.99 16.19
C ASP A 511 -28.74 -13.69 14.96
N ASP A 512 -27.88 -14.03 14.01
CA ASP A 512 -28.27 -14.68 12.77
C ASP A 512 -28.83 -16.10 12.96
N GLU A 513 -28.39 -16.83 13.98
CA GLU A 513 -28.80 -18.20 14.22
C GLU A 513 -30.19 -18.24 14.85
N LYS A 514 -30.39 -17.41 15.87
CA LYS A 514 -31.66 -17.32 16.61
C LYS A 514 -32.68 -16.41 15.95
N LYS A 515 -32.24 -15.55 15.02
CA LYS A 515 -33.05 -14.52 14.37
C LYS A 515 -33.70 -13.60 15.42
N GLU A 516 -32.88 -13.02 16.29
CA GLU A 516 -33.34 -12.09 17.33
C GLU A 516 -32.34 -10.94 17.53
N TRP A 517 -32.82 -9.84 18.12
CA TRP A 517 -31.97 -8.71 18.51
C TRP A 517 -31.58 -8.83 19.98
N ILE A 518 -30.28 -8.77 20.25
CA ILE A 518 -29.70 -8.89 21.58
C ILE A 518 -29.10 -7.54 21.99
N GLY A 519 -29.52 -7.00 23.13
CA GLY A 519 -28.98 -5.76 23.67
C GLY A 519 -27.55 -5.96 24.20
N ILE A 520 -26.61 -5.16 23.70
CA ILE A 520 -25.17 -5.23 24.04
C ILE A 520 -24.79 -4.16 25.05
N LEU A 521 -25.25 -2.93 24.85
CA LEU A 521 -24.90 -1.79 25.69
C LEU A 521 -26.10 -0.85 25.78
N LYS A 522 -26.42 -0.35 26.97
CA LYS A 522 -27.58 0.53 27.19
C LYS A 522 -27.36 1.99 26.80
N GLU A 523 -26.11 2.45 26.81
CA GLU A 523 -25.78 3.85 26.54
C GLU A 523 -24.31 4.00 26.17
N ILE A 524 -24.03 4.83 25.15
CA ILE A 524 -22.71 5.35 24.83
C ILE A 524 -22.70 6.84 25.17
N ARG A 525 -21.95 7.23 26.21
CA ARG A 525 -21.95 8.58 26.81
C ARG A 525 -21.50 9.72 25.87
N TYR A 526 -20.97 9.42 24.70
CA TYR A 526 -20.44 10.39 23.73
C TYR A 526 -20.99 10.20 22.30
N ALA A 527 -22.12 9.48 22.15
CA ALA A 527 -22.70 9.18 20.84
C ALA A 527 -23.91 10.05 20.45
N THR A 528 -24.26 11.05 21.27
CA THR A 528 -25.35 12.00 20.97
C THR A 528 -25.09 12.72 19.65
N GLY A 529 -26.04 12.63 18.72
CA GLY A 529 -25.94 13.18 17.36
C GLY A 529 -24.88 12.52 16.47
N ALA A 530 -24.30 11.39 16.87
CA ALA A 530 -23.21 10.76 16.14
C ALA A 530 -23.70 9.97 14.92
N SER A 531 -22.95 10.06 13.83
CA SER A 531 -22.98 9.06 12.77
C SER A 531 -22.11 7.87 13.16
N CYS A 532 -22.57 6.64 12.91
CA CYS A 532 -21.80 5.43 13.19
C CYS A 532 -21.31 4.78 11.88
N LEU A 533 -20.08 4.26 11.91
CA LEU A 533 -19.43 3.62 10.78
C LEU A 533 -18.61 2.43 11.28
N ALA A 534 -18.58 1.33 10.52
CA ALA A 534 -17.56 0.31 10.69
C ALA A 534 -16.28 0.78 10.00
N THR A 535 -15.19 0.82 10.75
CA THR A 535 -13.88 1.18 10.21
C THR A 535 -12.80 0.32 10.85
N ARG A 536 -11.72 0.10 10.10
CA ARG A 536 -10.52 -0.56 10.61
C ARG A 536 -9.60 0.53 11.14
N LEU A 537 -9.47 0.59 12.46
CA LEU A 537 -8.63 1.57 13.15
C LEU A 537 -7.41 0.87 13.74
N ASN A 538 -6.28 1.57 13.75
CA ASN A 538 -5.12 1.14 14.51
C ASN A 538 -5.33 1.55 15.98
N LEU A 539 -5.51 0.57 16.87
CA LEU A 539 -5.74 0.79 18.30
C LEU A 539 -4.61 1.60 18.97
N PHE A 540 -3.36 1.47 18.50
CA PHE A 540 -2.22 2.22 19.03
C PHE A 540 -2.24 3.71 18.69
N LYS A 541 -3.06 4.12 17.72
CA LYS A 541 -3.27 5.54 17.36
C LYS A 541 -4.45 6.17 18.10
N LEU A 542 -5.23 5.39 18.85
CA LEU A 542 -6.33 5.92 19.65
C LEU A 542 -5.79 6.48 20.96
N SER A 543 -6.20 7.70 21.28
CA SER A 543 -6.01 8.26 22.60
C SER A 543 -6.97 7.58 23.58
N LYS A 544 -6.45 7.19 24.75
CA LYS A 544 -7.32 6.74 25.85
C LYS A 544 -8.17 7.93 26.29
N LEU A 545 -9.50 7.79 26.18
CA LEU A 545 -10.48 8.75 26.69
C LEU A 545 -10.48 8.79 28.22
#